data_AF-A0A9D5F5L5-F1
#
_entry.id   AF-A0A9D5F5L5-F1
#
_cell.length_a   1.000
_cell.length_b   1.000
_cell.length_c   1.000
_cell.angle_alpha   90.00
_cell.angle_beta   90.00
_cell.angle_gamma   90.00
#
_symmetry.space_group_name_H-M   'P 1'
#
loop_
_entity.id
_entity.type
_entity.pdbx_description
1 polymer ?
#
loop_
_entity_poly.entity_id
_entity_poly.type
_entity_poly.pdbx_seq_one_letter_code
_entity_poly.pdbx_strand_id
1 'polypeptide(L)' 'MALISMRQMLDHAAEFGYGVPAFNVNNLEQMRAIMEAADKTDSPVIVQASAGARKYAGAPFLRHLILAA' A
#
# COMPACT_ATOMS: atom_id res chain seq x y z
N MET A 1 -5.04 -7.05 -8.79
CA MET A 1 -6.13 -7.57 -7.92
C MET A 1 -7.05 -6.42 -7.52
N ALA A 2 -8.24 -6.69 -6.97
CA ALA A 2 -9.08 -5.61 -6.43
C ALA A 2 -8.50 -5.11 -5.10
N LEU A 3 -8.57 -3.79 -4.86
CA LEU A 3 -8.27 -3.21 -3.55
C LEU A 3 -9.31 -3.67 -2.53
N ILE A 4 -8.86 -4.01 -1.32
CA ILE A 4 -9.75 -4.32 -0.19
C ILE A 4 -9.89 -3.11 0.74
N SER A 5 -10.92 -3.14 1.59
CA SER A 5 -11.07 -2.11 2.61
C SER A 5 -10.02 -2.29 3.72
N MET A 6 -9.52 -1.17 4.26
CA MET A 6 -8.64 -1.21 5.43
C MET A 6 -9.34 -1.84 6.65
N ARG A 7 -10.67 -1.68 6.77
CA ARG A 7 -11.43 -2.29 7.86
C ARG A 7 -11.34 -3.81 7.85
N GLN A 8 -11.57 -4.44 6.69
CA GLN A 8 -11.45 -5.89 6.53
C GLN A 8 -10.05 -6.38 6.93
N MET A 9 -9.01 -5.67 6.47
CA MET A 9 -7.62 -6.01 6.75
C MET A 9 -7.28 -5.89 8.24
N LEU A 10 -7.68 -4.79 8.89
CA LEU A 10 -7.38 -4.56 10.31
C LEU A 10 -8.22 -5.43 11.25
N ASP A 11 -9.45 -5.77 10.88
CA ASP A 11 -10.27 -6.74 11.63
C ASP A 11 -9.60 -8.11 11.66
N HIS A 12 -9.10 -8.58 10.51
CA HIS A 12 -8.31 -9.80 10.43
C HIS A 12 -7.01 -9.69 11.25
N ALA A 13 -6.29 -8.57 11.16
CA ALA A 13 -5.06 -8.38 11.93
C ALA A 13 -5.31 -8.46 13.45
N ALA A 14 -6.42 -7.89 13.92
CA ALA A 14 -6.85 -7.96 15.32
C ALA A 14 -7.25 -9.37 15.75
N GLU A 15 -7.98 -10.11 14.91
CA GLU A 15 -8.41 -11.50 15.19
C GLU A 15 -7.21 -12.45 15.33
N PHE A 16 -6.17 -12.28 14.51
CA PHE A 16 -5.02 -13.17 14.45
C PHE A 16 -3.76 -12.62 15.16
N GLY A 17 -3.87 -11.47 15.84
CA GLY A 17 -2.83 -10.95 16.72
C GLY A 17 -1.55 -10.47 16.01
N TYR A 18 -1.68 -9.85 14.84
CA TYR A 18 -0.53 -9.29 14.10
C TYR A 18 -0.75 -7.83 13.70
N GLY A 19 0.34 -7.15 13.30
CA GLY A 19 0.31 -5.79 12.80
C GLY A 19 0.45 -5.73 11.28
N VAL A 20 -0.18 -4.74 10.65
CA VAL A 20 -0.04 -4.49 9.20
C VAL A 20 0.79 -3.23 8.98
N PRO A 21 1.92 -3.29 8.25
CA PRO A 21 2.71 -2.11 7.97
C PRO A 21 2.01 -1.18 6.98
N ALA A 22 2.10 0.13 7.25
CA ALA A 22 1.60 1.18 6.37
C ALA A 22 2.76 2.03 5.83
N PHE A 23 3.05 1.87 4.54
CA PHE A 23 4.17 2.52 3.88
C PHE A 23 3.72 3.68 3.01
N ASN A 24 4.40 4.82 3.15
CA ASN A 24 4.19 5.95 2.28
C ASN A 24 4.84 5.71 0.91
N VAL A 25 4.17 6.12 -0.16
CA VAL A 25 4.69 6.03 -1.53
C VAL A 25 4.68 7.39 -2.23
N ASN A 26 5.75 7.65 -2.98
CA ASN A 26 5.94 8.87 -3.75
C ASN A 26 6.31 8.60 -5.22
N ASN A 27 6.84 7.41 -5.55
CA ASN A 27 7.29 7.07 -6.90
C ASN A 27 7.18 5.56 -7.19
N LEU A 28 7.65 5.15 -8.37
CA LEU A 28 7.55 3.77 -8.86
C LEU A 28 8.46 2.82 -8.11
N GLU A 29 9.70 3.22 -7.82
CA GLU A 29 10.70 2.40 -7.17
C GLU A 29 10.28 2.03 -5.74
N GLN A 30 9.70 2.99 -5.01
CA GLN A 30 9.14 2.74 -3.69
C GLN A 30 7.95 1.78 -3.76
N MET A 31 7.05 1.97 -4.73
CA MET A 31 5.91 1.07 -4.91
C MET A 31 6.38 -0.36 -5.16
N ARG A 32 7.33 -0.54 -6.09
CA ARG A 32 7.90 -1.85 -6.38
C ARG A 32 8.58 -2.48 -5.17
N ALA A 33 9.39 -1.72 -4.43
CA ALA A 33 10.06 -2.24 -3.24
C ALA A 33 9.06 -2.74 -2.18
N ILE A 34 7.96 -2.00 -1.96
CA ILE A 34 6.90 -2.39 -1.03
C ILE A 34 6.20 -3.66 -1.50
N MET A 35 5.79 -3.71 -2.78
CA MET A 35 5.04 -4.84 -3.32
C MET A 35 5.89 -6.11 -3.44
N GLU A 36 7.15 -6.00 -3.86
CA GLU A 36 8.08 -7.14 -3.93
C GLU A 36 8.40 -7.68 -2.53
N ALA A 37 8.42 -6.84 -1.49
CA ALA A 37 8.59 -7.30 -0.12
C ALA A 37 7.33 -8.00 0.42
N ALA A 38 6.15 -7.43 0.16
CA ALA A 38 4.87 -8.02 0.54
C ALA A 38 4.65 -9.39 -0.12
N ASP A 39 4.97 -9.52 -1.41
CA ASP A 39 4.92 -10.77 -2.17
C ASP A 39 5.88 -11.83 -1.61
N LYS A 40 7.15 -11.47 -1.36
CA LYS A 40 8.16 -12.40 -0.79
C LYS A 40 7.79 -12.93 0.60
N THR A 41 6.98 -12.19 1.35
CA THR A 41 6.62 -12.51 2.73
C THR A 41 5.17 -12.95 2.89
N ASP A 42 4.44 -13.09 1.78
CA ASP A 42 3.00 -13.38 1.75
C ASP A 42 2.21 -12.55 2.77
N SER A 43 2.51 -11.24 2.82
CA SER A 43 2.00 -10.34 3.85
C SER A 43 1.04 -9.29 3.30
N PRO A 44 -0.03 -8.94 4.03
CA PRO A 44 -0.87 -7.79 3.68
C PRO A 44 -0.08 -6.48 3.88
N VAL A 45 -0.36 -5.48 3.05
CA VAL A 45 0.31 -4.17 3.12
C VAL A 45 -0.66 -3.02 2.90
N ILE A 46 -0.47 -1.92 3.62
CA ILE A 46 -1.16 -0.65 3.39
C ILE A 46 -0.20 0.28 2.63
N VAL A 47 -0.60 0.71 1.44
CA VAL A 47 0.11 1.77 0.69
C VAL A 47 -0.64 3.08 0.84
N GLN A 48 0.04 4.11 1.35
CA GLN A 48 -0.56 5.40 1.66
C GLN A 48 0.16 6.57 0.99
N ALA A 49 -0.60 7.62 0.65
CA ALA A 49 -0.06 8.81 -0.01
C ALA A 49 -0.42 10.07 0.79
N SER A 50 0.60 10.84 1.18
CA SER A 50 0.41 12.11 1.86
C SER A 50 -0.03 13.23 0.90
N ALA A 51 -0.45 14.37 1.45
CA ALA A 51 -0.70 15.57 0.63
C ALA A 51 0.57 16.01 -0.14
N GLY A 52 1.75 15.85 0.47
CA GLY A 52 3.03 16.11 -0.19
C GLY A 52 3.31 15.16 -1.35
N ALA A 53 3.00 13.86 -1.20
CA ALA A 53 3.11 12.88 -2.28
C ALA A 53 2.19 13.23 -3.45
N ARG A 54 0.95 13.64 -3.17
CA ARG A 54 0.01 14.12 -4.20
C ARG A 54 0.51 15.38 -4.91
N LYS A 55 1.14 16.32 -4.19
CA LYS A 55 1.73 17.53 -4.78
C LYS A 55 2.94 17.20 -5.66
N TYR A 56 3.75 16.23 -5.26
CA TYR A 56 4.97 15.83 -5.98
C TYR A 56 4.66 15.01 -7.23
N ALA A 57 3.91 13.92 -7.09
CA ALA A 57 3.70 12.94 -8.16
C ALA A 57 2.40 13.17 -8.95
N GLY A 58 1.43 13.88 -8.36
CA GLY A 58 0.09 14.03 -8.93
C GLY A 58 -0.85 12.87 -8.55
N ALA A 59 -2.10 13.19 -8.25
CA ALA A 59 -3.11 12.20 -7.89
C ALA A 59 -3.35 11.12 -8.98
N PRO A 60 -3.39 11.46 -10.29
CA PRO A 60 -3.56 10.46 -11.33
C PRO A 60 -2.40 9.46 -11.38
N PHE A 61 -1.16 9.93 -11.23
CA PHE A 61 0.01 9.06 -11.27
C PHE A 61 0.01 8.08 -10.09
N LEU A 62 -0.23 8.57 -8.87
CA LEU A 62 -0.33 7.73 -7.69
C LEU A 62 -1.43 6.68 -7.82
N ARG A 63 -2.60 7.05 -8.38
CA ARG A 63 -3.68 6.09 -8.64
C ARG A 63 -3.24 4.99 -9.60
N HIS A 64 -2.56 5.33 -10.69
CA HIS A 64 -2.11 4.34 -11.67
C HIS A 64 -0.96 3.48 -11.16
N LEU A 65 -0.07 4.02 -10.31
CA LEU A 65 0.91 3.21 -9.59
C LEU A 65 0.24 2.15 -8.72
N ILE A 66 -0.83 2.50 -8.00
CA ILE A 66 -1.58 1.56 -7.15
C ILE A 66 -2.30 0.50 -7.99
N LEU A 67 -2.82 0.86 -9.16
CA LEU A 67 -3.51 -0.10 -10.04
C LEU A 67 -2.56 -1.04 -10.79
N ALA A 68 -1.30 -0.66 -10.96
CA ALA A 68 -0.29 -1.45 -11.65
C ALA A 68 0.52 -2.37 -10.71
N ALA A 69 0.35 -2.21 -9.40
CA ALA A 69 0.90 -3.09 -8.37
C ALA A 69 0.09 -4.38 -8.23
#